data_AF-A0AAD7WYI3-F1
#
_entry.id   AF-A0AAD7WYI3-F1
#
_cell.length_a   1.000
_cell.length_b   1.000
_cell.length_c   1.000
_cell.angle_alpha   90.00
_cell.angle_beta   90.00
_cell.angle_gamma   90.00
#
_symmetry.space_group_name_H-M   'P 1'
#
loop_
_entity.id
_entity.type
_entity.pdbx_description
1 polymer ?
#
loop_
_entity_poly.entity_id
_entity_poly.type
_entity_poly.pdbx_seq_one_letter_code
_entity_poly.pdbx_strand_id
1 'polypeptide(L)'
;MDKLVGRSRPGRFSHILDDLYKTNALPPTARRSRIGVLFVPRGQGVADMHIVINGEDMGASAKGIPTQQPLYAVVDVFAATKCVQIVQVEYGFSSLQTLCRKTIQKHIVHRMALDWLELPELLKHYCKYE
;
A
#
# COMPACT_ATOMS: atom_id res chain seq x y z
N MET A 1 4.77 -11.81 8.62
CA MET A 1 3.89 -11.57 7.45
C MET A 1 3.04 -10.36 7.75
N ASP A 2 3.54 -9.17 7.46
CA ASP A 2 2.82 -7.94 7.73
C ASP A 2 1.84 -7.67 6.58
N LYS A 3 0.57 -8.00 6.81
CA LYS A 3 -0.53 -7.48 5.98
C LYS A 3 -0.51 -5.96 6.10
N LEU A 4 -0.21 -5.28 5.01
CA LEU A 4 -0.37 -3.83 4.85
C LEU A 4 -1.86 -3.49 4.86
N VAL A 5 -2.50 -3.61 6.03
CA VAL A 5 -3.87 -3.17 6.24
C VAL A 5 -3.83 -1.66 6.36
N GLY A 6 -4.09 -0.99 5.23
CA GLY A 6 -4.59 0.38 5.25
C GLY A 6 -5.90 0.39 6.02
N ARG A 7 -5.83 0.53 7.35
CA ARG A 7 -6.99 0.59 8.22
C ARG A 7 -7.84 1.77 7.77
N SER A 8 -8.95 1.48 7.09
CA SER A 8 -10.09 2.38 7.03
C SER A 8 -10.39 2.80 8.46
N ARG A 9 -10.26 4.10 8.75
CA ARG A 9 -10.53 4.66 10.08
C ARG A 9 -11.88 4.13 10.58
N PRO A 10 -12.01 3.76 11.86
CA PRO A 10 -13.26 3.24 12.40
C PRO A 10 -14.31 4.34 12.40
N GLY A 11 -15.09 4.42 11.33
CA GLY A 11 -16.40 5.03 11.37
C GLY A 11 -17.39 4.05 12.02
N ARG A 12 -18.39 4.59 12.70
CA ARG A 12 -19.44 3.93 13.52
C ARG A 12 -20.19 2.73 12.91
N PHE A 13 -19.84 2.30 11.69
CA PHE A 13 -20.46 1.23 10.90
C PHE A 13 -19.44 0.25 10.26
N SER A 14 -18.13 0.32 10.56
CA SER A 14 -17.13 -0.49 9.84
C SER A 14 -17.27 -1.99 10.08
N HIS A 15 -17.59 -2.41 11.31
CA HIS A 15 -17.64 -3.83 11.67
C HIS A 15 -18.70 -4.63 10.91
N ILE A 16 -19.89 -4.05 10.67
CA ILE A 16 -20.98 -4.72 9.95
C ILE A 16 -20.60 -4.91 8.47
N LEU A 17 -20.00 -3.90 7.85
CA LEU A 17 -19.58 -3.98 6.45
C LEU A 17 -18.43 -4.98 6.27
N ASP A 18 -17.48 -5.03 7.20
CA ASP A 18 -16.36 -5.97 7.17
C ASP A 18 -16.84 -7.43 7.19
N ASP A 19 -17.83 -7.76 8.02
CA ASP A 19 -18.39 -9.11 8.06
C ASP A 19 -19.21 -9.43 6.80
N LEU A 20 -19.94 -8.47 6.24
CA LEU A 20 -20.64 -8.64 4.96
C LEU A 20 -19.67 -8.84 3.77
N TYR A 21 -18.47 -8.24 3.80
CA TYR A 21 -17.43 -8.55 2.83
C TYR A 21 -16.89 -9.96 3.01
N LYS A 22 -16.62 -10.41 4.24
CA LYS A 22 -16.15 -11.78 4.51
C LYS A 22 -17.16 -12.85 4.11
N THR A 23 -18.46 -12.55 4.22
CA THR A 23 -19.52 -13.46 3.80
C THR A 23 -19.90 -13.31 2.31
N ASN A 24 -19.15 -12.53 1.52
CA ASN A 24 -19.44 -12.21 0.11
C ASN A 24 -20.85 -11.63 -0.13
N ALA A 25 -21.46 -11.00 0.88
CA ALA A 25 -22.81 -10.45 0.80
C ALA A 25 -22.85 -9.07 0.10
N LEU A 26 -21.70 -8.37 0.04
CA LEU A 26 -21.55 -7.10 -0.68
C LEU A 26 -20.57 -7.26 -1.84
N PRO A 27 -20.85 -6.61 -2.99
CA PRO A 27 -19.89 -6.60 -4.09
C PRO A 27 -18.59 -5.89 -3.68
N PRO A 28 -17.43 -6.28 -4.22
CA PRO A 28 -16.13 -5.69 -3.88
C PRO A 28 -16.03 -4.18 -4.12
N THR A 29 -16.94 -3.62 -4.94
CA THR A 29 -17.03 -2.20 -5.30
C THR A 29 -18.16 -1.46 -4.57
N ALA A 30 -18.75 -2.06 -3.53
CA ALA A 30 -19.79 -1.43 -2.73
C ALA A 30 -19.32 -0.12 -2.08
N ARG A 31 -20.29 0.68 -1.62
CA ARG A 31 -20.00 1.97 -0.99
C ARG A 31 -18.99 1.80 0.14
N ARG A 32 -17.95 2.65 0.15
CA ARG A 32 -16.80 2.65 1.08
C ARG A 32 -15.73 1.59 0.80
N SER A 33 -15.88 0.74 -0.21
CA SER A 33 -14.74 -0.03 -0.71
C SER A 33 -13.60 0.90 -1.13
N ARG A 34 -12.38 0.46 -0.86
CA ARG A 34 -11.16 1.12 -1.33
C ARG A 34 -10.52 0.25 -2.39
N ILE A 35 -10.35 0.82 -3.57
CA ILE A 35 -9.71 0.16 -4.71
C ILE A 35 -8.38 0.88 -4.94
N GLY A 36 -7.28 0.15 -4.81
CA GLY A 36 -5.94 0.60 -5.14
C GLY A 36 -5.48 -0.03 -6.44
N VAL A 37 -4.65 0.69 -7.19
CA VAL A 37 -3.93 0.17 -8.35
C VAL A 37 -2.45 0.34 -8.07
N LEU A 38 -1.70 -0.75 -8.21
CA LEU A 38 -0.26 -0.79 -7.96
C LEU A 38 0.43 -1.33 -9.21
N PHE A 39 1.65 -0.86 -9.48
CA PHE A 39 2.52 -1.44 -10.50
C PHE A 39 3.69 -2.14 -9.81
N VAL A 40 3.84 -3.44 -10.08
CA VAL A 40 4.91 -4.28 -9.55
C VAL A 40 5.96 -4.48 -10.64
N PRO A 41 7.17 -3.89 -10.52
CA PRO A 41 8.21 -4.05 -11.51
C PRO A 41 8.62 -5.52 -11.69
N ARG A 42 8.81 -5.96 -12.93
CA ARG A 42 9.20 -7.35 -13.27
C ARG A 42 10.62 -7.45 -13.84
N GLY A 43 11.32 -6.32 -13.97
CA GLY A 43 12.58 -6.21 -14.72
C GLY A 43 12.32 -5.83 -16.18
N GLN A 44 13.39 -5.51 -16.93
CA GLN A 44 13.33 -5.17 -18.36
C GLN A 44 12.47 -3.92 -18.70
N GLY A 45 12.25 -3.04 -17.73
CA GLY A 45 11.41 -1.85 -17.90
C GLY A 45 9.93 -2.18 -18.14
N VAL A 46 9.45 -3.29 -17.59
CA VAL A 46 8.02 -3.62 -17.55
C VAL A 46 7.54 -3.87 -16.12
N ALA A 47 6.24 -3.69 -15.90
CA ALA A 47 5.57 -3.94 -14.63
C ALA A 47 4.25 -4.69 -14.82
N ASP A 48 3.82 -5.37 -13.78
CA ASP A 48 2.50 -5.97 -13.69
C ASP A 48 1.57 -5.04 -12.89
N MET A 49 0.36 -4.79 -13.38
CA MET A 49 -0.65 -4.02 -12.67
C MET A 49 -1.43 -4.94 -11.74
N HIS A 50 -1.43 -4.61 -10.45
CA HIS A 50 -2.16 -5.29 -9.41
C HIS A 50 -3.34 -4.43 -8.93
N ILE A 51 -4.49 -5.06 -8.71
CA ILE A 51 -5.64 -4.42 -8.08
C ILE A 51 -5.66 -4.81 -6.61
N VAL A 52 -5.78 -3.80 -5.74
CA VAL A 52 -5.93 -3.98 -4.30
C VAL A 52 -7.36 -3.64 -3.91
N ILE A 53 -8.05 -4.54 -3.24
CA ILE A 53 -9.41 -4.30 -2.74
C ILE A 53 -9.37 -4.34 -1.21
N ASN A 54 -9.75 -3.24 -0.57
CA ASN A 54 -9.81 -3.13 0.89
C ASN A 54 -8.50 -3.55 1.61
N GLY A 55 -7.36 -3.35 0.96
CA GLY A 55 -6.03 -3.68 1.49
C GLY A 55 -5.53 -5.08 1.15
N GLU A 56 -6.29 -5.87 0.39
CA GLU A 56 -5.88 -7.19 -0.11
C GLU A 56 -5.46 -7.11 -1.58
N ASP A 57 -4.27 -7.63 -1.88
CA ASP A 57 -3.76 -7.72 -3.25
C ASP A 57 -4.43 -8.88 -3.98
N MET A 58 -5.16 -8.58 -5.05
CA MET A 58 -5.87 -9.56 -5.88
C MET A 58 -4.95 -10.18 -6.95
N GLY A 59 -3.69 -9.76 -7.00
CA GLY A 59 -2.69 -10.24 -7.94
C GLY A 59 -2.68 -9.48 -9.27
N ALA A 60 -1.84 -9.96 -10.19
CA ALA A 60 -1.62 -9.34 -11.48
C ALA A 60 -2.88 -9.40 -12.36
N SER A 61 -3.51 -8.25 -12.54
CA SER A 61 -4.68 -8.04 -13.41
C SER A 61 -4.26 -7.73 -14.85
N ALA A 62 -3.08 -7.15 -15.04
CA ALA A 62 -2.43 -6.99 -16.35
C ALA A 62 -0.91 -7.14 -16.19
N LYS A 63 -0.23 -7.61 -17.24
CA LYS A 63 1.22 -7.91 -17.19
C LYS A 63 1.96 -7.24 -18.34
N GLY A 64 3.26 -7.02 -18.14
CA GLY A 64 4.14 -6.52 -19.21
C GLY A 64 3.87 -5.06 -19.61
N ILE A 65 3.38 -4.24 -18.68
CA ILE A 65 3.09 -2.83 -18.92
C ILE A 65 4.42 -2.08 -19.02
N PRO A 66 4.70 -1.38 -20.13
CA PRO A 66 5.92 -0.61 -20.30
C PRO A 66 6.04 0.50 -19.25
N THR A 67 7.21 0.61 -18.61
CA THR A 67 7.47 1.63 -17.57
C THR A 67 8.45 2.71 -18.03
N GLN A 68 8.82 2.72 -19.31
CA GLN A 68 9.71 3.74 -19.90
C GLN A 68 9.01 5.09 -20.10
N GLN A 69 7.69 5.13 -20.00
CA GLN A 69 6.87 6.33 -20.14
C GLN A 69 5.96 6.51 -18.92
N PRO A 70 5.55 7.75 -18.61
CA PRO A 70 4.59 8.00 -17.53
C PRO A 70 3.27 7.26 -17.77
N LEU A 71 2.78 6.58 -16.74
CA LEU A 71 1.46 5.96 -16.74
C LEU A 71 0.45 6.90 -16.07
N TYR A 72 -0.75 6.96 -16.64
CA TYR A 72 -1.84 7.77 -16.13
C TYR A 72 -2.98 6.88 -15.64
N ALA A 73 -3.48 7.18 -14.45
CA ALA A 73 -4.66 6.52 -13.93
C ALA A 73 -5.91 7.09 -14.60
N VAL A 74 -6.72 6.22 -15.20
CA VAL A 74 -8.02 6.57 -15.78
C VAL A 74 -9.09 5.79 -15.02
N VAL A 75 -10.15 6.49 -14.63
CA VAL A 75 -11.31 5.88 -13.97
C VAL A 75 -12.52 6.15 -14.83
N ASP A 76 -13.15 5.10 -15.31
CA ASP A 76 -14.47 5.16 -15.94
C ASP A 76 -15.55 4.83 -14.92
N VAL A 77 -16.55 5.70 -14.81
CA VAL A 77 -17.64 5.58 -13.83
C VAL A 77 -18.91 5.27 -14.58
N PHE A 78 -19.39 4.03 -14.42
CA PHE A 78 -20.54 3.53 -15.17
C PHE A 78 -21.58 2.85 -14.27
N ALA A 79 -22.84 2.87 -14.74
CA ALA A 79 -24.00 2.19 -14.15
C ALA A 79 -24.24 2.51 -12.67
N ALA A 80 -24.09 1.50 -11.80
CA ALA A 80 -24.43 1.58 -10.37
C ALA A 80 -23.44 2.45 -9.55
N THR A 81 -22.29 2.80 -10.13
CA THR A 81 -21.28 3.63 -9.47
C THR A 81 -21.68 5.10 -9.62
N LYS A 82 -22.12 5.72 -8.51
CA LYS A 82 -22.58 7.12 -8.53
C LYS A 82 -21.45 8.14 -8.38
N CYS A 83 -20.41 7.81 -7.63
CA CYS A 83 -19.28 8.70 -7.41
C CYS A 83 -18.02 7.90 -7.01
N VAL A 84 -16.87 8.47 -7.34
CA VAL A 84 -15.55 8.01 -6.89
C VAL A 84 -14.85 9.16 -6.20
N GLN A 85 -14.10 8.85 -5.14
CA GLN A 85 -13.25 9.81 -4.45
C GLN A 85 -11.81 9.35 -4.57
N ILE A 86 -10.97 10.18 -5.19
CA ILE A 86 -9.52 9.94 -5.20
C ILE A 86 -9.01 10.26 -3.80
N VAL A 87 -8.51 9.24 -3.11
CA VAL A 87 -7.87 9.38 -1.81
C VAL A 87 -6.37 9.30 -2.03
N GLN A 88 -5.69 10.44 -1.95
CA GLN A 88 -4.23 10.44 -1.93
C GLN A 88 -3.77 9.68 -0.69
N VAL A 89 -2.94 8.67 -0.89
CA VAL A 89 -2.35 7.88 0.21
C VAL A 89 -1.12 8.62 0.73
N GLU A 90 -1.26 9.90 1.07
CA GLU A 90 -0.17 10.71 1.66
C GLU A 90 0.22 10.25 3.07
N TYR A 91 -0.56 9.34 3.68
CA TYR A 91 -0.37 8.90 5.06
C TYR A 91 -0.53 7.38 5.28
N GLY A 92 -0.69 6.58 4.22
CA GLY A 92 -1.03 5.15 4.35
C GLY A 92 0.15 4.18 4.20
N PHE A 93 1.17 4.55 3.43
CA PHE A 93 2.37 3.75 3.26
C PHE A 93 3.57 4.54 3.79
N SER A 94 4.20 4.00 4.82
CA SER A 94 5.52 4.47 5.25
C SER A 94 6.44 4.45 4.02
N SER A 95 7.18 5.54 3.77
CA SER A 95 8.16 5.57 2.68
C SER A 95 9.10 4.36 2.80
N LEU A 96 9.69 3.92 1.68
CA LEU A 96 10.68 2.82 1.72
C LEU A 96 11.75 3.11 2.78
N GLN A 97 12.20 4.36 2.87
CA GLN A 97 13.13 4.84 3.89
C GLN A 97 12.59 4.60 5.32
N THR A 98 11.33 4.94 5.59
CA THR A 98 10.67 4.71 6.89
C THR A 98 10.53 3.21 7.20
N LEU A 99 10.20 2.38 6.20
CA LEU A 99 10.07 0.93 6.36
C LEU A 99 11.41 0.25 6.61
N CYS A 100 12.44 0.59 5.84
CA CYS A 100 13.81 0.12 6.04
C CYS A 100 14.29 0.50 7.44
N ARG A 101 14.08 1.75 7.87
CA ARG A 101 14.41 2.19 9.23
C ARG A 101 13.73 1.35 10.31
N LYS A 102 12.41 1.17 10.23
CA LYS A 102 11.66 0.34 11.20
C LYS A 102 12.21 -1.09 11.25
N THR A 103 12.58 -1.64 10.09
CA THR A 103 13.15 -2.99 9.97
C THR A 103 14.52 -3.07 10.66
N ILE A 104 15.39 -2.08 10.44
CA ILE A 104 16.71 -1.96 11.08
C ILE A 104 16.54 -1.86 12.60
N GLN A 105 15.69 -0.94 13.08
CA GLN A 105 15.42 -0.74 14.51
C GLN A 105 14.88 -2.01 15.20
N LYS A 106 14.07 -2.81 14.50
CA LYS A 106 13.53 -4.07 15.04
C LYS A 106 14.60 -5.14 15.28
N HIS A 107 15.66 -5.17 14.47
CA HIS A 107 16.71 -6.19 14.56
C HIS A 107 17.91 -5.75 15.39
N ILE A 108 17.90 -4.52 15.91
CA ILE A 108 19.01 -3.96 16.67
C ILE A 108 18.61 -3.83 18.13
N VAL A 109 19.27 -4.63 18.97
CA VAL A 109 18.95 -4.77 20.40
C VAL A 109 19.26 -3.49 21.19
N HIS A 110 20.27 -2.72 20.78
CA HIS A 110 20.67 -1.48 21.44
C HIS A 110 20.95 -0.35 20.45
N ARG A 111 20.53 0.89 20.77
CA ARG A 111 20.72 2.07 19.92
C ARG A 111 22.19 2.36 19.57
N MET A 112 23.14 1.94 20.41
CA MET A 112 24.58 2.04 20.15
C MET A 112 25.07 1.02 19.11
N ALA A 113 24.37 -0.10 18.91
CA ALA A 113 24.70 -1.08 17.88
C ALA A 113 24.48 -0.52 16.45
N LEU A 114 23.72 0.57 16.29
CA LEU A 114 23.60 1.29 15.01
C LEU A 114 24.93 1.92 14.56
N ASP A 115 25.82 2.28 15.50
CA ASP A 115 27.11 2.90 15.16
C ASP A 115 28.06 1.94 14.44
N TRP A 116 27.89 0.64 14.71
CA TRP A 116 28.70 -0.44 14.17
C TRP A 116 28.22 -0.91 12.80
N LEU A 117 27.08 -0.41 12.33
CA LEU A 117 26.66 -0.69 10.97
C LEU A 117 27.53 0.06 9.97
N GLU A 118 27.88 -0.60 8.88
CA GLU A 118 28.53 0.02 7.72
C GLU A 118 27.52 0.82 6.87
N LEU A 119 26.80 1.74 7.51
CA LEU A 119 25.87 2.64 6.87
C LEU A 119 26.44 4.06 6.82
N PRO A 120 26.08 4.87 5.81
CA PRO A 120 26.33 6.31 5.81
C PRO A 120 25.84 7.00 7.09
N GLU A 121 26.59 8.00 7.56
CA GLU A 121 26.29 8.69 8.82
C GLU A 121 24.89 9.31 8.87
N LEU A 122 24.41 9.82 7.73
CA LEU A 122 23.06 10.35 7.57
C LEU A 122 21.99 9.29 7.88
N LEU A 123 22.21 8.04 7.43
CA LEU A 123 21.29 6.93 7.68
C LEU A 123 21.38 6.42 9.11
N LYS A 124 22.57 6.44 9.73
CA LYS A 124 22.72 6.16 11.16
C LYS A 124 21.95 7.17 12.01
N HIS A 125 22.10 8.46 11.71
CA HIS A 125 21.36 9.53 12.39
C HIS A 125 19.85 9.39 12.19
N TYR A 126 19.41 9.18 10.94
CA TYR A 126 18.00 8.95 10.62
C TYR A 126 17.42 7.74 11.38
N CYS A 127 18.16 6.64 11.49
CA CYS A 127 17.71 5.47 12.25
C CYS A 127 17.68 5.70 13.77
N LYS A 128 18.48 6.64 14.28
CA LYS A 128 18.57 6.95 15.71
C LYS A 128 17.54 7.96 16.17
N TYR A 129 17.35 9.07 15.46
CA TYR A 129 16.76 10.29 16.04
C TYR A 129 15.44 10.75 15.44
N GLU A 130 15.20 10.45 14.17
CA GLU A 130 13.84 10.50 13.65
C GLU A 130 13.07 9.30 14.16
#